data_AF-A0A7X2MK72-F1
#
_entry.id   AF-A0A7X2MK72-F1
#
_cell.length_a   1.000
_cell.length_b   1.000
_cell.length_c   1.000
_cell.angle_alpha   90.00
_cell.angle_beta   90.00
_cell.angle_gamma   90.00
#
_symmetry.space_group_name_H-M   'P 1'
#
loop_
_entity.id
_entity.type
_entity.pdbx_description
1 polymer ?
#
loop_
_entity_poly.entity_id
_entity_poly.type
_entity_poly.pdbx_seq_one_letter_code
_entity_poly.pdbx_strand_id
1 'polypeptide(L)'
;MARVRGRKRRDLKSEINIVPLLDVLLVLLLIFMATAPIITQSVEVDLPDATDSKTVASDDNPPVIVEVAGVGQYSLVVDHDRMDQLPPEQVISEAQRRLEANPKTVFLIGGAKEVPYDEIIKALNLLHQAG
;
A
#
# COMPACT_ATOMS: atom_id res chain seq x y z
N MET A 1 -86.75 28.62 -7.61
CA MET A 1 -85.48 29.01 -6.95
C MET A 1 -84.53 27.81 -6.97
N ALA A 2 -83.45 27.86 -7.77
CA ALA A 2 -82.48 26.76 -7.88
C ALA A 2 -81.25 27.06 -7.02
N ARG A 3 -80.94 26.21 -6.03
CA ARG A 3 -79.73 26.31 -5.21
C ARG A 3 -78.56 25.66 -5.93
N VAL A 4 -77.57 26.47 -6.30
CA VAL A 4 -76.28 26.02 -6.82
C VAL A 4 -75.48 25.39 -5.68
N ARG A 5 -75.18 24.08 -5.79
CA ARG A 5 -74.33 23.34 -4.84
C ARG A 5 -72.87 23.59 -5.23
N GLY A 6 -72.13 24.33 -4.40
CA GLY A 6 -70.70 24.55 -4.55
C GLY A 6 -69.91 23.23 -4.45
N ARG A 7 -69.18 22.90 -5.51
CA ARG A 7 -68.29 21.74 -5.59
C ARG A 7 -67.02 22.04 -4.78
N LYS A 8 -66.92 21.49 -3.56
CA LYS A 8 -65.73 21.58 -2.71
C LYS A 8 -64.59 20.86 -3.42
N ARG A 9 -63.63 21.62 -3.98
CA ARG A 9 -62.38 21.06 -4.53
C ARG A 9 -61.64 20.37 -3.37
N ARG A 10 -61.39 19.07 -3.50
CA ARG A 10 -60.49 18.34 -2.62
C ARG A 10 -59.08 18.76 -3.01
N ASP A 11 -58.40 19.48 -2.13
CA ASP A 11 -56.95 19.68 -2.25
C ASP A 11 -56.29 18.32 -2.10
N LEU A 12 -55.66 17.85 -3.18
CA LEU A 12 -54.82 16.67 -3.18
C LEU A 12 -53.48 17.11 -2.58
N LYS A 13 -53.23 16.72 -1.34
CA LYS A 13 -51.93 16.91 -0.70
C LYS A 13 -50.93 15.93 -1.31
N SER A 14 -50.04 16.44 -2.17
CA SER A 14 -48.85 15.73 -2.64
C SER A 14 -47.67 16.06 -1.73
N GLU A 15 -47.65 15.47 -0.54
CA GLU A 15 -46.48 15.50 0.35
C GLU A 15 -45.58 14.30 -0.04
N ILE A 16 -44.31 14.55 -0.39
CA ILE A 16 -43.36 13.47 -0.70
C ILE A 16 -43.00 12.76 0.60
N ASN A 17 -43.08 11.43 0.64
CA ASN A 17 -42.63 10.66 1.80
C ASN A 17 -41.10 10.54 1.79
N ILE A 18 -40.44 11.30 2.67
CA ILE A 18 -38.96 11.38 2.75
C ILE A 18 -38.37 10.13 3.40
N VAL A 19 -39.08 9.50 4.34
CA VAL A 19 -38.54 8.39 5.16
C VAL A 19 -38.16 7.16 4.30
N PRO A 20 -38.99 6.66 3.37
CA PRO A 20 -38.59 5.57 2.48
C PRO A 20 -37.48 5.96 1.51
N LEU A 21 -37.39 7.24 1.14
CA LEU A 21 -36.35 7.72 0.22
C LEU A 21 -34.97 7.68 0.89
N LEU A 22 -34.90 8.08 2.17
CA LEU A 22 -33.67 8.02 2.95
C LEU A 22 -33.19 6.59 3.17
N ASP A 23 -34.10 5.64 3.38
CA ASP A 23 -33.78 4.22 3.56
C ASP A 23 -33.08 3.65 2.31
N VAL A 24 -33.61 3.94 1.12
CA VAL A 24 -33.00 3.54 -0.15
C VAL A 24 -31.60 4.15 -0.32
N LEU A 25 -31.43 5.44 0.01
CA LEU A 25 -30.13 6.11 -0.08
C LEU A 25 -29.10 5.54 0.91
N LEU A 26 -29.52 5.19 2.12
CA LEU A 26 -28.64 4.60 3.14
C LEU A 26 -28.18 3.19 2.75
N VAL A 27 -29.07 2.37 2.20
CA VAL A 27 -28.71 1.03 1.67
C VAL A 27 -27.65 1.14 0.58
N LEU A 28 -27.79 2.10 -0.35
CA LEU A 28 -26.79 2.32 -1.40
C LEU A 28 -25.42 2.75 -0.83
N LEU A 29 -25.39 3.59 0.20
CA LEU A 29 -24.16 3.97 0.89
C LEU A 29 -23.49 2.76 1.58
N LEU A 30 -24.29 1.92 2.24
CA LEU A 30 -23.79 0.69 2.87
C LEU A 30 -23.15 -0.25 1.86
N ILE A 31 -23.76 -0.42 0.68
CA ILE A 31 -23.19 -1.24 -0.40
C ILE A 31 -21.87 -0.64 -0.86
N PHE A 32 -21.81 0.66 -1.15
CA PHE A 32 -20.57 1.29 -1.59
C PHE A 32 -19.44 1.15 -0.57
N MET A 33 -19.73 1.35 0.72
CA MET A 33 -18.76 1.14 1.79
C MET A 33 -18.33 -0.34 1.90
N ALA A 34 -19.25 -1.28 1.75
CA ALA A 34 -18.96 -2.72 1.86
C ALA A 34 -18.19 -3.28 0.65
N THR A 35 -18.38 -2.70 -0.54
CA THR A 35 -17.74 -3.17 -1.78
C THR A 35 -16.31 -2.68 -1.96
N ALA A 36 -15.81 -1.74 -1.14
CA ALA A 36 -14.42 -1.31 -1.24
C ALA A 36 -13.50 -2.48 -0.88
N PRO A 37 -12.81 -3.11 -1.86
CA PRO A 37 -11.96 -4.23 -1.58
C PRO A 37 -10.67 -3.70 -0.94
N ILE A 38 -10.28 -4.25 0.21
CA ILE A 38 -8.92 -4.06 0.70
C ILE A 38 -8.02 -4.83 -0.27
N ILE A 39 -7.32 -4.11 -1.15
CA ILE A 39 -6.29 -4.69 -2.02
C ILE A 39 -5.16 -5.14 -1.11
N THR A 40 -5.18 -6.43 -0.73
CA THR A 40 -4.04 -7.08 -0.08
C THR A 40 -3.23 -7.75 -1.18
N GLN A 41 -2.07 -7.20 -1.50
CA GLN A 41 -1.08 -7.91 -2.30
C GLN A 41 -0.50 -9.02 -1.42
N SER A 42 -1.12 -10.21 -1.46
CA SER A 42 -0.57 -11.40 -0.80
C SER A 42 0.55 -11.96 -1.69
N VAL A 43 1.80 -11.66 -1.35
CA VAL A 43 2.95 -12.41 -1.85
C VAL A 43 3.25 -13.47 -0.80
N GLU A 44 3.14 -14.75 -1.18
CA GLU A 44 3.55 -15.88 -0.35
C GLU A 44 5.09 -15.89 -0.29
N VAL A 45 5.65 -15.55 0.86
CA VAL A 45 7.08 -15.57 1.12
C VAL A 45 7.35 -16.51 2.29
N ASP A 46 8.08 -17.59 2.04
CA ASP A 46 8.64 -18.42 3.09
C ASP A 46 9.76 -17.62 3.77
N LEU A 47 9.43 -16.99 4.90
CA LEU A 47 10.42 -16.29 5.70
C LEU A 47 11.21 -17.32 6.52
N PRO A 48 12.55 -17.40 6.37
CA PRO A 48 13.36 -18.21 7.24
C PRO A 48 13.32 -17.65 8.68
N ASP A 49 13.34 -18.54 9.67
CA ASP A 49 13.37 -18.16 11.09
C ASP A 49 14.54 -17.21 11.38
N ALA A 50 14.25 -16.08 12.04
CA ALA A 50 15.19 -14.99 12.34
C ALA A 50 16.34 -15.34 13.32
N THR A 51 16.54 -16.63 13.62
CA THR A 51 17.62 -17.11 14.50
C THR A 51 18.98 -17.20 13.82
N ASP A 52 19.04 -17.17 12.48
CA ASP A 52 20.32 -17.11 11.76
C ASP A 52 20.73 -15.66 11.48
N SER A 53 20.97 -14.89 12.55
CA SER A 53 21.88 -13.75 12.45
C SER A 53 23.30 -14.28 12.25
N LYS A 54 23.59 -14.82 11.06
CA LYS A 54 24.95 -14.92 10.57
C LYS A 54 25.41 -13.48 10.43
N THR A 55 26.14 -13.01 11.44
CA THR A 55 27.02 -11.87 11.29
C THR A 55 27.72 -12.05 9.95
N VAL A 56 27.57 -11.07 9.05
CA VAL A 56 28.29 -11.06 7.77
C VAL A 56 29.77 -10.98 8.17
N ALA A 57 30.36 -12.16 8.32
CA ALA A 57 31.71 -12.32 8.81
C ALA A 57 32.61 -12.01 7.62
N SER A 58 33.16 -10.79 7.63
CA SER A 58 34.47 -10.47 7.04
C SER A 58 34.71 -11.06 5.65
N ASP A 59 33.81 -10.80 4.69
CA ASP A 59 34.26 -10.73 3.31
C ASP A 59 34.78 -9.30 3.07
N ASP A 60 35.82 -9.15 2.26
CA ASP A 60 36.47 -7.86 1.93
C ASP A 60 35.53 -6.82 1.27
N ASN A 61 34.24 -7.15 1.10
CA ASN A 61 33.25 -6.27 0.52
C ASN A 61 32.15 -5.94 1.53
N PRO A 62 31.89 -4.65 1.77
CA PRO A 62 30.84 -4.22 2.68
C PRO A 62 29.46 -4.65 2.14
N PRO A 63 28.53 -5.04 3.03
CA PRO A 63 27.17 -5.35 2.62
C PRO A 63 26.48 -4.08 2.11
N VAL A 64 25.58 -4.27 1.15
CA VAL A 64 24.71 -3.20 0.66
C VAL A 64 23.43 -3.20 1.48
N ILE A 65 23.18 -2.11 2.21
CA ILE A 65 21.99 -1.99 3.06
C ILE A 65 20.95 -1.16 2.33
N VAL A 66 19.77 -1.75 2.10
CA VAL A 66 18.59 -1.05 1.57
C VAL A 66 17.70 -0.68 2.74
N GLU A 67 17.67 0.60 3.09
CA GLU A 67 16.81 1.15 4.13
C GLU A 67 15.46 1.59 3.55
N VAL A 68 14.37 1.13 4.16
CA VAL A 68 13.02 1.61 3.87
C VAL A 68 12.70 2.77 4.82
N ALA A 69 12.66 3.99 4.29
CA ALA A 69 12.40 5.20 5.07
C ALA A 69 10.90 5.55 5.14
N GLY A 70 10.12 5.08 4.15
CA GLY A 70 8.69 5.33 4.03
C GLY A 70 8.13 4.72 2.74
N VAL A 71 6.88 5.06 2.41
CA VAL A 71 6.18 4.48 1.24
C VAL A 71 6.92 4.82 -0.05
N GLY A 72 7.49 3.79 -0.70
CA GLY A 72 8.24 3.93 -1.95
C GLY A 72 9.51 4.79 -1.86
N GLN A 73 9.99 5.08 -0.64
CA GLN A 73 11.22 5.82 -0.41
C GLN A 73 12.28 4.89 0.17
N TYR A 74 13.28 4.61 -0.65
CA TYR A 74 14.39 3.74 -0.30
C TYR A 74 15.66 4.57 -0.14
N SER A 75 16.54 4.11 0.73
CA SER A 75 17.91 4.63 0.81
C SER A 75 18.88 3.47 0.67
N LEU A 76 19.99 3.68 -0.02
CA LEU A 76 21.07 2.70 -0.11
C LEU A 76 22.24 3.19 0.74
N VAL A 77 22.74 2.33 1.61
CA VAL A 77 23.90 2.61 2.46
C VAL A 77 24.96 1.57 2.20
N VAL A 78 26.14 2.02 1.78
CA VAL A 78 27.29 1.15 1.53
C VAL A 78 28.54 1.83 2.05
N ASP A 79 29.17 1.22 3.06
CA ASP A 79 30.23 1.84 3.86
C ASP A 79 29.83 3.23 4.38
N HIS A 80 30.41 4.28 3.78
CA HIS A 80 30.24 5.68 4.14
C HIS A 80 29.39 6.43 3.12
N ASP A 81 29.02 5.78 2.01
CA ASP A 81 28.18 6.37 0.99
C ASP A 81 26.71 6.07 1.29
N ARG A 82 25.91 7.13 1.32
CA ARG A 82 24.48 7.08 1.62
C ARG A 82 23.74 7.82 0.54
N MET A 83 22.89 7.08 -0.16
CA MET A 83 22.03 7.60 -1.20
C MET A 83 20.61 7.60 -0.66
N ASP A 84 20.09 8.78 -0.33
CA ASP A 84 18.75 8.94 0.23
C ASP A 84 17.69 9.16 -0.86
N GLN A 85 16.45 8.78 -0.55
CA GLN A 85 15.26 9.05 -1.37
C GLN A 85 15.35 8.52 -2.81
N LEU A 86 15.88 7.32 -2.97
CA LEU A 86 15.94 6.64 -4.24
C LEU A 86 14.55 6.12 -4.66
N PRO A 87 14.09 6.43 -5.87
CA PRO A 87 12.91 5.79 -6.44
C PRO A 87 13.20 4.31 -6.74
N PRO A 88 12.15 3.45 -6.81
CA PRO A 88 12.30 2.00 -7.01
C PRO A 88 13.21 1.61 -8.19
N GLU A 89 13.07 2.30 -9.32
CA GLU A 89 13.84 2.01 -10.54
C GLU A 89 15.34 2.25 -10.36
N GLN A 90 15.71 3.25 -9.55
CA GLN A 90 17.11 3.55 -9.25
C GLN A 90 17.70 2.52 -8.27
N VAL A 91 16.89 2.02 -7.33
CA VAL A 91 17.32 0.93 -6.43
C VAL A 91 17.66 -0.32 -7.23
N ILE A 92 16.80 -0.72 -8.18
CA ILE A 92 17.05 -1.87 -9.06
C ILE A 92 18.33 -1.66 -9.86
N SER A 93 18.47 -0.48 -10.49
CA SER A 93 19.64 -0.17 -11.32
C SER A 93 20.95 -0.19 -10.53
N GLU A 94 20.94 0.32 -9.30
CA GLU A 94 22.12 0.35 -8.43
C GLU A 94 22.44 -1.04 -7.86
N ALA A 95 21.42 -1.81 -7.48
CA ALA A 95 21.60 -3.20 -7.06
C ALA A 95 22.18 -4.07 -8.20
N GLN A 96 21.68 -3.91 -9.42
CA GLN A 96 22.21 -4.57 -10.62
C GLN A 96 23.68 -4.24 -10.84
N ARG A 97 24.04 -2.94 -10.86
CA ARG A 97 25.44 -2.50 -11.02
C ARG A 97 26.38 -3.15 -10.02
N ARG A 98 25.93 -3.30 -8.77
CA ARG A 98 26.75 -3.91 -7.70
C ARG A 98 26.84 -5.42 -7.81
N LEU A 99 25.77 -6.08 -8.23
CA LEU A 99 25.78 -7.51 -8.48
C LEU A 99 26.65 -7.86 -9.69
N GLU A 100 26.64 -7.02 -10.74
CA GLU A 100 27.55 -7.13 -11.89
C GLU A 100 29.01 -6.93 -11.48
N ALA A 101 29.29 -5.95 -10.62
CA ALA A 101 30.64 -5.70 -10.11
C ALA A 101 31.13 -6.82 -9.19
N ASN A 102 30.25 -7.37 -8.35
CA ASN A 102 30.55 -8.47 -7.46
C ASN A 102 29.31 -9.37 -7.25
N PRO A 103 29.28 -10.57 -7.87
CA PRO A 103 28.17 -11.51 -7.74
C PRO A 103 27.96 -12.07 -6.32
N LYS A 104 28.93 -11.88 -5.41
CA LYS A 104 28.85 -12.30 -4.01
C LYS A 104 28.38 -11.17 -3.09
N THR A 105 27.94 -10.04 -3.64
CA THR A 105 27.44 -8.92 -2.85
C THR A 105 26.28 -9.37 -1.97
N VAL A 106 26.40 -9.12 -0.67
CA VAL A 106 25.35 -9.39 0.30
C VAL A 106 24.46 -8.17 0.41
N PHE A 107 23.18 -8.34 0.15
CA PHE A 107 22.16 -7.31 0.38
C PHE A 107 21.46 -7.53 1.71
N LEU A 108 21.35 -6.47 2.50
CA LEU A 108 20.61 -6.44 3.76
C LEU A 108 19.45 -5.45 3.61
N ILE A 109 18.30 -5.77 4.17
CA ILE A 109 17.15 -4.86 4.17
C ILE A 109 16.95 -4.35 5.60
N GLY A 110 16.99 -3.04 5.75
CA GLY A 110 16.77 -2.32 7.00
C GLY A 110 15.50 -1.50 6.95
N GLY A 111 14.87 -1.29 8.09
CA GLY A 111 13.71 -0.41 8.22
C GLY A 111 13.46 -0.09 9.69
N ALA A 112 12.85 1.06 9.95
CA ALA A 112 12.40 1.38 11.30
C ALA A 112 11.28 0.40 11.74
N LYS A 113 11.06 0.25 13.05
CA LYS A 113 10.03 -0.68 13.57
C LYS A 113 8.62 -0.31 13.12
N GLU A 114 8.42 0.96 12.79
CA GLU A 114 7.14 1.52 12.37
C GLU A 114 6.88 1.33 10.86
N VAL A 115 7.86 0.80 10.11
CA VAL A 115 7.72 0.56 8.67
C VAL A 115 6.69 -0.55 8.44
N PRO A 116 5.66 -0.29 7.61
CA PRO A 116 4.70 -1.32 7.24
C PRO A 116 5.37 -2.53 6.59
N TYR A 117 4.92 -3.72 6.96
CA TYR A 117 5.49 -4.97 6.46
C TYR A 117 5.43 -5.08 4.92
N ASP A 118 4.40 -4.52 4.29
CA ASP A 118 4.27 -4.51 2.83
C ASP A 118 5.39 -3.73 2.13
N GLU A 119 5.91 -2.67 2.76
CA GLU A 119 7.05 -1.92 2.21
C GLU A 119 8.34 -2.73 2.24
N ILE A 120 8.54 -3.57 3.27
CA ILE A 120 9.67 -4.51 3.34
C ILE A 120 9.57 -5.57 2.22
N ILE A 121 8.37 -6.10 1.98
CA ILE A 121 8.13 -7.04 0.87
C ILE A 121 8.36 -6.39 -0.49
N LYS A 122 7.93 -5.14 -0.67
CA LYS A 122 8.24 -4.39 -1.90
C LYS A 122 9.75 -4.25 -2.09
N ALA A 123 10.51 -3.91 -1.04
CA ALA A 123 11.97 -3.83 -1.12
C ALA A 123 12.62 -5.17 -1.50
N LEU A 124 12.15 -6.29 -0.92
CA LEU A 124 12.60 -7.64 -1.30
C LEU A 124 12.37 -7.93 -2.78
N ASN A 125 11.17 -7.61 -3.29
CA ASN A 125 10.82 -7.82 -4.70
C ASN A 125 11.67 -6.96 -5.64
N LEU A 126 11.99 -5.72 -5.25
CA LEU A 126 12.88 -4.85 -6.04
C LEU A 126 14.28 -5.46 -6.16
N LEU A 127 14.83 -5.97 -5.06
CA LEU A 127 16.12 -6.64 -5.07
C LEU A 127 16.09 -7.95 -5.88
N HIS A 128 15.02 -8.74 -5.77
CA HIS A 128 14.87 -9.95 -6.57
C HIS A 128 14.77 -9.67 -8.08
N GLN A 129 14.15 -8.56 -8.48
CA GLN A 129 14.15 -8.12 -9.88
C GLN A 129 15.52 -7.66 -10.38
N ALA A 130 16.40 -7.23 -9.47
CA ALA A 130 17.76 -6.82 -9.80
C ALA A 130 18.69 -8.02 -10.09
N GLY A 131 18.44 -9.20 -9.51
CA GLY A 131 19.18 -10.42 -9.81
C GLY A 131 19.35 -11.35 -8.62
#